data_AF-A0A377DDI7-F1
#
_entry.id   AF-A0A377DDI7-F1
#
_cell.length_a   1.000
_cell.length_b   1.000
_cell.length_c   1.000
_cell.angle_alpha   90.00
_cell.angle_beta   90.00
_cell.angle_gamma   90.00
#
_symmetry.space_group_name_H-M   'P 1'
#
loop_
_entity.id
_entity.type
_entity.pdbx_description
1 polymer ?
#
loop_
_entity_poly.entity_id
_entity_poly.type
_entity_poly.pdbx_seq_one_letter_code
_entity_poly.pdbx_strand_id
1 'polypeptide(L)'
;MSFFSPELIRRLADRHLGVGFDQLLVVEPPYDPELDFHYRIFNADGSEVAQCGNGARCFARFVRLKGLTNKRDIRVSTANGRMVLTVTDDDLVRVNMGEPNFEPSAVPFRANKAEKDLYYARRRADNLMWRGVDGKSALRDSGR
;
A
#
# COMPACT_ATOMS: atom_id res chain seq x y z
N MET A 1 -18.51 6.01 -14.58
CA MET A 1 -17.94 5.86 -15.93
C MET A 1 -16.56 6.51 -15.90
N SER A 2 -15.50 5.71 -15.87
CA SER A 2 -14.12 6.21 -15.74
C SER A 2 -13.74 6.95 -17.03
N PHE A 3 -13.41 8.23 -16.92
CA PHE A 3 -13.00 9.07 -18.05
C PHE A 3 -11.63 8.66 -18.63
N PHE A 4 -10.84 7.88 -17.89
CA PHE A 4 -9.54 7.39 -18.33
C PHE A 4 -9.66 6.05 -19.05
N SER A 5 -9.63 6.08 -20.39
CA SER A 5 -9.50 4.87 -21.20
C SER A 5 -8.03 4.38 -21.21
N PRO A 6 -7.78 3.07 -21.42
CA PRO A 6 -6.42 2.55 -21.51
C PRO A 6 -5.57 3.24 -22.58
N GLU A 7 -6.18 3.64 -23.71
CA GLU A 7 -5.51 4.35 -24.81
C GLU A 7 -5.07 5.75 -24.38
N LEU A 8 -5.92 6.46 -23.63
CA LEU A 8 -5.58 7.76 -23.07
C LEU A 8 -4.45 7.65 -22.05
N ILE A 9 -4.52 6.65 -21.16
CA ILE A 9 -3.48 6.41 -20.15
C ILE A 9 -2.14 6.14 -20.82
N ARG A 10 -2.10 5.24 -21.82
CA ARG A 10 -0.87 4.95 -22.60
C ARG A 10 -0.29 6.20 -23.25
N ARG A 11 -1.15 7.04 -23.85
CA ARG A 11 -0.72 8.30 -24.46
C ARG A 11 -0.13 9.28 -23.44
N LEU A 12 -0.73 9.38 -22.26
CA LEU A 12 -0.21 10.24 -21.18
C LEU A 12 1.09 9.69 -20.56
N ALA A 13 1.25 8.37 -20.52
CA ALA A 13 2.40 7.70 -19.93
C ALA A 13 3.67 7.77 -20.81
N ASP A 14 3.52 8.04 -22.11
CA ASP A 14 4.65 8.23 -23.03
C ASP A 14 5.57 9.34 -22.52
N ARG A 15 6.88 9.06 -22.40
CA ARG A 15 7.87 9.99 -21.84
C ARG A 15 8.32 11.08 -22.82
N HIS A 16 8.04 10.93 -24.10
CA HIS A 16 8.42 11.89 -25.14
C HIS A 16 7.22 12.70 -25.63
N LEU A 17 6.06 12.07 -25.75
CA LEU A 17 4.84 12.68 -26.29
C LEU A 17 3.81 13.05 -25.21
N GLY A 18 3.93 12.45 -24.03
CA GLY A 18 3.01 12.62 -22.91
C GLY A 18 3.65 13.34 -21.72
N VAL A 19 3.06 13.11 -20.54
CA VAL A 19 3.59 13.61 -19.26
C VAL A 19 4.78 12.76 -18.81
N GLY A 20 4.73 11.44 -19.08
CA GLY A 20 5.73 10.48 -18.66
C GLY A 20 5.60 10.09 -17.19
N PHE A 21 5.11 8.88 -16.91
CA PHE A 21 5.00 8.35 -15.55
C PHE A 21 5.11 6.83 -15.52
N ASP A 22 5.44 6.27 -14.36
CA ASP A 22 5.38 4.82 -14.13
C ASP A 22 3.94 4.39 -13.84
N GLN A 23 3.23 5.17 -13.01
CA GLN A 23 1.86 4.92 -12.61
C GLN A 23 1.05 6.21 -12.55
N LEU A 24 -0.21 6.14 -12.98
CA LEU A 24 -1.21 7.18 -12.85
C LEU A 24 -2.09 6.88 -11.64
N LEU A 25 -2.17 7.81 -10.68
CA LEU A 25 -3.09 7.73 -9.55
C LEU A 25 -4.25 8.71 -9.76
N VAL A 26 -5.48 8.20 -9.77
CA VAL A 26 -6.70 8.99 -9.97
C VAL A 26 -7.49 9.03 -8.67
N VAL A 27 -7.75 10.23 -8.15
CA VAL A 27 -8.62 10.45 -6.99
C VAL A 27 -10.06 10.66 -7.47
N GLU A 28 -10.97 9.88 -6.92
CA GLU A 28 -12.38 9.89 -7.23
C GLU A 28 -13.22 10.17 -5.97
N PRO A 29 -14.47 10.67 -6.13
CA PRO A 29 -15.43 10.68 -5.04
C PRO A 29 -15.62 9.28 -4.46
N PRO A 30 -15.91 9.16 -3.15
CA PRO A 30 -16.14 7.87 -2.53
C PRO A 30 -17.42 7.22 -3.08
N TYR A 31 -17.41 5.89 -3.21
CA TYR A 31 -18.60 5.11 -3.55
C TYR A 31 -19.44 4.74 -2.32
N ASP A 32 -18.87 4.87 -1.12
CA ASP A 32 -19.52 4.60 0.16
C ASP A 32 -19.54 5.90 0.99
N PRO A 33 -20.68 6.30 1.57
CA PRO A 33 -20.79 7.52 2.37
C PRO A 33 -19.91 7.55 3.63
N GLU A 34 -19.43 6.40 4.12
CA GLU A 34 -18.51 6.31 5.27
C GLU A 34 -17.04 6.57 4.90
N LEU A 35 -16.73 6.64 3.61
CA LEU A 35 -15.38 6.86 3.11
C LEU A 35 -15.20 8.30 2.62
N ASP A 36 -13.97 8.78 2.68
CA ASP A 36 -13.63 10.13 2.22
C ASP A 36 -13.39 10.16 0.71
N PHE A 37 -12.77 9.11 0.17
CA PHE A 37 -12.38 9.03 -1.24
C PHE A 37 -12.40 7.60 -1.77
N HIS A 38 -12.37 7.50 -3.10
CA HIS A 38 -11.91 6.33 -3.82
C HIS A 38 -10.66 6.72 -4.62
N TYR A 39 -9.70 5.82 -4.79
CA TYR A 39 -8.67 6.05 -5.81
C TYR A 39 -8.29 4.77 -6.53
N ARG A 40 -7.79 4.98 -7.74
CA ARG A 40 -7.39 3.93 -8.67
C ARG A 40 -5.98 4.20 -9.16
N ILE A 41 -5.24 3.13 -9.42
CA ILE A 41 -3.88 3.22 -9.94
C ILE A 41 -3.84 2.47 -11.26
N PHE A 42 -3.27 3.12 -12.27
CA PHE A 42 -3.03 2.51 -13.57
C PHE A 42 -1.54 2.47 -13.86
N ASN A 43 -1.07 1.38 -14.43
CA ASN A 43 0.26 1.32 -15.01
C ASN A 43 0.31 2.10 -16.33
N ALA A 44 1.53 2.35 -16.81
CA ALA A 44 1.77 3.00 -18.10
C ALA A 44 1.10 2.29 -19.30
N ASP A 45 0.82 0.99 -19.21
CA ASP A 45 0.12 0.22 -20.25
C ASP A 45 -1.42 0.40 -20.25
N GLY A 46 -1.95 1.13 -19.25
CA GLY A 46 -3.38 1.37 -19.05
C GLY A 46 -4.09 0.31 -18.22
N SER A 47 -3.39 -0.74 -17.76
CA SER A 47 -3.96 -1.73 -16.85
C SER A 47 -4.16 -1.13 -15.46
N GLU A 48 -5.30 -1.43 -14.84
CA GLU A 48 -5.55 -1.07 -13.45
C GLU A 48 -4.83 -2.07 -12.54
N VAL A 49 -4.11 -1.54 -11.56
CA VAL A 49 -3.37 -2.35 -10.60
C VAL A 49 -3.80 -2.04 -9.19
N ALA A 50 -3.84 -3.10 -8.42
CA ALA A 50 -4.11 -3.00 -7.01
C ALA A 50 -2.82 -2.66 -6.26
N GLN A 51 -2.99 -1.76 -5.30
CA GLN A 51 -1.99 -0.85 -4.77
C GLN A 51 -0.75 -1.49 -4.12
N CYS A 52 0.40 -0.80 -4.21
CA CYS A 52 1.55 -0.92 -3.32
C CYS A 52 1.56 0.23 -2.28
N GLY A 53 2.18 0.07 -1.10
CA GLY A 53 2.14 1.06 -0.02
C GLY A 53 2.59 2.49 -0.39
N ASN A 54 3.32 2.69 -1.50
CA ASN A 54 3.77 4.00 -1.97
C ASN A 54 2.61 4.86 -2.50
N GLY A 55 1.70 4.26 -3.26
CA GLY A 55 0.54 4.97 -3.85
C GLY A 55 -0.33 5.63 -2.79
N ALA A 56 -0.63 4.92 -1.70
CA ALA A 56 -1.36 5.46 -0.54
C ALA A 56 -0.69 6.70 0.06
N ARG A 57 0.65 6.69 0.18
CA ARG A 57 1.37 7.84 0.76
C ARG A 57 1.29 9.05 -0.15
N CYS A 58 1.47 8.87 -1.45
CA CYS A 58 1.30 9.92 -2.44
C CYS A 58 -0.13 10.48 -2.44
N PHE A 59 -1.13 9.60 -2.38
CA PHE A 59 -2.54 9.97 -2.30
C PHE A 59 -2.84 10.84 -1.07
N ALA A 60 -2.50 10.38 0.14
CA ALA A 60 -2.83 11.11 1.37
C ALA A 60 -2.18 12.50 1.41
N ARG A 61 -0.93 12.61 0.93
CA ARG A 61 -0.27 13.90 0.77
C ARG A 61 -0.96 14.78 -0.27
N PHE A 62 -1.33 14.23 -1.43
CA PHE A 62 -1.96 14.98 -2.50
C PHE A 62 -3.30 15.60 -2.08
N VAL A 63 -4.19 14.82 -1.45
CA VAL A 63 -5.52 15.34 -1.05
C VAL A 63 -5.44 16.41 0.03
N ARG A 64 -4.44 16.35 0.92
CA ARG A 64 -4.16 17.44 1.88
C ARG A 64 -3.59 18.67 1.19
N LEU A 65 -2.59 18.51 0.32
CA LEU A 65 -1.96 19.62 -0.42
C LEU A 65 -2.96 20.36 -1.31
N LYS A 66 -3.95 19.66 -1.86
CA LYS A 66 -5.00 20.25 -2.70
C LYS A 66 -6.20 20.76 -1.90
N GLY A 67 -6.18 20.68 -0.57
CA GLY A 67 -7.27 21.15 0.28
C GLY A 67 -8.58 20.37 0.11
N LEU A 68 -8.52 19.14 -0.42
CA LEU A 68 -9.70 18.29 -0.61
C LEU A 68 -10.18 17.70 0.73
N THR A 69 -9.29 17.64 1.72
CA THR A 69 -9.62 17.27 3.09
C THR A 69 -8.64 17.92 4.07
N ASN A 70 -9.11 18.21 5.27
CA ASN A 70 -8.30 18.61 6.43
C ASN A 70 -8.08 17.45 7.43
N LYS A 71 -8.69 16.29 7.20
CA LYS A 71 -8.59 15.12 8.07
C LYS A 71 -7.17 14.58 8.11
N ARG A 72 -6.76 14.09 9.28
CA ARG A 72 -5.48 13.38 9.47
C ARG A 72 -5.63 11.89 9.22
N ASP A 73 -6.71 11.29 9.69
CA ASP A 73 -7.11 9.93 9.36
C ASP A 73 -8.09 9.97 8.19
N ILE A 74 -7.61 9.52 7.03
CA ILE A 74 -8.35 9.53 5.77
C ILE A 74 -8.80 8.11 5.46
N ARG A 75 -10.11 7.89 5.40
CA ARG A 75 -10.74 6.62 5.05
C ARG A 75 -10.89 6.54 3.55
N VAL A 76 -10.33 5.50 2.95
CA VAL A 76 -10.28 5.42 1.49
C VAL A 76 -10.55 4.00 1.00
N SER A 77 -11.17 3.90 -0.17
CA SER A 77 -11.33 2.64 -0.88
C SER A 77 -10.38 2.56 -2.07
N THR A 78 -9.92 1.35 -2.35
CA THR A 78 -9.09 0.98 -3.48
C THR A 78 -9.67 -0.28 -4.14
N ALA A 79 -9.07 -0.73 -5.24
CA ALA A 79 -9.39 -2.03 -5.84
C ALA A 79 -9.26 -3.22 -4.86
N ASN A 80 -8.40 -3.10 -3.83
CA ASN A 80 -8.16 -4.13 -2.81
C ASN A 80 -9.02 -3.97 -1.55
N GLY A 81 -9.91 -2.99 -1.51
CA GLY A 81 -10.79 -2.75 -0.36
C GLY A 81 -10.48 -1.45 0.38
N ARG A 82 -10.90 -1.39 1.64
CA ARG A 82 -10.90 -0.17 2.48
C ARG A 82 -9.63 -0.09 3.32
N MET A 83 -9.10 1.11 3.50
CA MET A 83 -7.95 1.37 4.37
C MET A 83 -8.05 2.73 5.04
N VAL A 84 -7.28 2.91 6.11
CA VAL A 84 -7.12 4.19 6.80
C VAL A 84 -5.68 4.65 6.66
N LEU A 85 -5.50 5.88 6.21
CA LEU A 85 -4.22 6.54 6.06
C LEU A 85 -4.11 7.63 7.11
N THR A 86 -3.09 7.56 7.97
CA THR A 86 -2.84 8.58 8.98
C THR A 86 -1.71 9.50 8.53
N VAL A 87 -1.99 10.79 8.41
CA VAL A 87 -0.95 11.82 8.26
C VAL A 87 -0.47 12.25 9.65
N THR A 88 0.84 12.10 9.89
CA THR A 88 1.50 12.43 11.16
C THR A 88 1.72 13.93 11.29
N ASP A 89 2.14 14.38 12.48
CA ASP A 89 2.53 15.78 12.70
C ASP A 89 3.66 16.27 11.78
N ASP A 90 4.61 15.39 11.44
CA ASP A 90 5.73 15.69 10.55
C ASP A 90 5.39 15.56 9.04
N ASP A 91 4.11 15.58 8.67
CA ASP A 91 3.61 15.40 7.29
C ASP A 91 4.03 14.07 6.60
N LEU A 92 4.44 13.08 7.39
CA LEU A 92 4.63 11.70 6.93
C LEU A 92 3.29 10.97 6.89
N VAL A 93 3.21 9.92 6.06
CA VAL A 93 2.00 9.11 5.93
C VAL A 93 2.26 7.71 6.45
N ARG A 94 1.53 7.33 7.49
CA ARG A 94 1.46 5.98 8.03
C ARG A 94 0.34 5.22 7.32
N VAL A 95 0.67 4.03 6.85
CA VAL A 95 -0.23 3.14 6.11
C VAL A 95 -0.35 1.84 6.88
N ASN A 96 -1.58 1.42 7.21
CA ASN A 96 -1.81 0.07 7.69
C ASN A 96 -1.85 -0.89 6.49
N MET A 97 -0.85 -1.77 6.39
CA MET A 97 -0.73 -2.76 5.31
C MET A 97 -1.41 -4.10 5.63
N GLY A 98 -2.04 -4.21 6.81
CA GLY A 98 -2.54 -5.48 7.33
C GLY A 98 -1.44 -6.38 7.88
N GLU A 99 -1.84 -7.57 8.30
CA GLU A 99 -0.93 -8.61 8.78
C GLU A 99 -0.45 -9.47 7.59
N PRO A 100 0.86 -9.75 7.47
CA PRO A 100 1.37 -10.63 6.42
C PRO A 100 0.85 -12.06 6.61
N ASN A 101 0.44 -12.70 5.50
CA ASN A 101 0.06 -14.11 5.49
C ASN A 101 1.24 -14.97 5.03
N PHE A 102 1.71 -15.86 5.91
CA PHE A 102 2.84 -16.76 5.65
C PHE A 102 2.42 -18.18 5.23
N GLU A 103 1.11 -18.46 5.18
CA GLU A 103 0.59 -19.76 4.78
C GLU A 103 1.04 -20.06 3.32
N PRO A 104 1.83 -21.12 3.08
CA PRO A 104 2.36 -21.40 1.75
C PRO A 104 1.27 -21.60 0.69
N SER A 105 0.11 -22.11 1.09
CA SER A 105 -1.04 -22.28 0.18
C SER A 105 -1.68 -20.95 -0.24
N ALA A 106 -1.44 -19.86 0.50
CA ALA A 106 -1.93 -18.52 0.18
C ALA A 106 -0.98 -17.73 -0.74
N VAL A 107 0.28 -18.15 -0.86
CA VAL A 107 1.26 -17.58 -1.79
C VAL A 107 1.22 -18.42 -3.07
N PRO A 108 0.97 -17.87 -4.27
CA PRO A 108 0.86 -18.65 -5.51
C PRO A 108 2.25 -19.10 -6.02
N PHE A 109 2.94 -19.89 -5.21
CA PHE A 109 4.24 -20.48 -5.51
C PHE A 109 4.19 -21.96 -5.17
N ARG A 110 4.84 -22.78 -6.01
CA ARG A 110 4.91 -24.23 -5.80
C ARG A 110 6.06 -24.55 -4.86
N ALA A 111 5.75 -24.91 -3.62
CA ALA A 111 6.71 -25.45 -2.67
C ALA A 111 6.70 -26.99 -2.72
N ASN A 112 7.87 -27.61 -2.86
CA ASN A 112 7.98 -29.08 -2.80
C ASN A 112 7.95 -29.61 -1.34
N LYS A 113 8.18 -28.75 -0.35
CA LYS A 113 8.23 -29.10 1.08
C LYS A 113 8.02 -27.84 1.92
N ALA A 114 7.19 -27.93 2.96
CA ALA A 114 7.10 -26.90 3.99
C ALA A 114 8.20 -27.15 5.04
N GLU A 115 9.06 -26.17 5.30
CA GLU A 115 9.93 -26.19 6.48
C GLU A 115 9.31 -25.32 7.57
N LYS A 116 9.39 -25.76 8.83
CA LYS A 116 8.92 -24.99 9.98
C LYS A 116 9.88 -23.84 10.30
N ASP A 117 9.30 -22.69 10.56
CA ASP A 117 9.91 -21.37 10.44
C ASP A 117 10.88 -20.99 11.57
N LEU A 118 12.13 -20.70 11.21
CA LEU A 118 12.99 -19.78 11.95
C LEU A 118 13.31 -18.60 11.03
N TYR A 119 12.48 -17.55 11.08
CA TYR A 119 12.77 -16.29 10.40
C TYR A 119 13.59 -15.38 11.32
N TYR A 120 14.76 -14.94 10.85
CA TYR A 120 15.58 -13.94 11.54
C TYR A 120 15.38 -12.58 10.86
N ALA A 121 14.65 -11.67 11.49
CA ALA A 121 14.62 -10.27 11.09
C ALA A 121 15.52 -9.45 12.04
N ARG A 122 16.58 -8.85 11.50
CA ARG A 122 17.51 -8.01 12.28
C ARG A 122 17.23 -6.53 12.03
N ARG A 123 16.85 -5.79 13.07
CA ARG A 123 16.82 -4.31 13.03
C ARG A 123 18.25 -3.79 13.20
N ARG A 124 18.69 -2.87 12.32
CA ARG A 124 20.08 -2.36 12.31
C ARG A 124 20.51 -1.60 13.58
N ALA A 125 19.58 -1.19 14.45
CA ALA A 125 19.87 -0.32 15.59
C ALA A 125 20.08 -1.08 16.92
N ASP A 126 19.40 -2.21 17.12
CA ASP A 126 19.42 -2.93 18.40
C ASP A 126 19.45 -4.43 18.11
N ASN A 127 20.27 -5.21 18.84
CA ASN A 127 20.34 -6.68 18.73
C ASN A 127 19.08 -7.34 19.32
N LEU A 128 17.91 -7.04 18.75
CA LEU A 128 16.65 -7.69 19.12
C LEU A 128 16.46 -8.93 18.23
N MET A 129 16.51 -10.12 18.84
CA MET A 129 16.26 -11.39 18.17
C MET A 129 14.79 -11.78 18.37
N TRP A 130 14.01 -11.76 17.29
CA TRP A 130 12.65 -12.31 17.29
C TRP A 130 12.70 -13.80 16.93
N ARG A 131 12.24 -14.67 17.84
CA ARG A 131 11.91 -16.07 17.54
C ARG A 131 10.40 -16.21 17.42
N GLY A 132 9.91 -16.40 16.20
CA GLY A 132 8.55 -16.90 16.00
C GLY A 132 8.54 -18.38 16.35
N VAL A 133 7.81 -18.77 17.39
CA VAL A 133 7.42 -20.17 17.61
C VAL A 133 5.90 -20.17 17.65
N ASP A 134 5.29 -20.79 16.66
CA ASP A 134 3.87 -21.16 16.63
C ASP A 134 2.87 -20.06 17.04
N GLY A 135 2.80 -18.98 16.26
CA GLY A 135 1.68 -18.02 16.33
C GLY A 135 1.51 -17.28 17.66
N LYS A 136 2.46 -17.38 18.60
CA LYS A 136 2.50 -16.58 19.83
C LYS A 136 3.82 -15.84 19.89
N SER A 137 3.75 -14.52 19.76
CA SER A 137 4.90 -13.64 19.96
C SER A 137 5.34 -13.70 21.42
N ALA A 138 6.58 -14.11 21.66
CA ALA A 138 7.24 -13.95 22.95
C ALA A 138 8.53 -13.15 22.75
N LEU A 139 8.52 -11.91 23.23
CA LEU A 139 9.73 -11.09 23.34
C LEU A 139 10.62 -11.70 24.43
N ARG A 140 11.84 -12.11 24.08
CA ARG A 140 12.89 -12.35 25.07
C ARG A 140 14.01 -11.35 24.83
N ASP A 141 14.24 -10.53 25.83
CA ASP A 141 15.39 -9.65 25.90
C ASP A 141 16.64 -10.51 26.13
N SER A 142 17.59 -10.49 25.20
CA SER A 142 18.89 -11.12 25.40
C SER A 142 19.76 -10.16 26.20
N GLY A 143 19.49 -10.07 27.49
CA GLY A 143 20.46 -9.58 28.47
C GLY A 143 21.72 -10.44 28.39
N ARG A 144 22.87 -9.77 28.52
CA ARG A 144 24.24 -10.31 28.41
C ARG A 144 24.45 -11.64 29.12
#